data_AF-A0A2V8KH46-F1
#
_entry.id   AF-A0A2V8KH46-F1
#
_cell.length_a   1.000
_cell.length_b   1.000
_cell.length_c   1.000
_cell.angle_alpha   90.00
_cell.angle_beta   90.00
_cell.angle_gamma   90.00
#
_symmetry.space_group_name_H-M   'P 1'
#
loop_
_entity.id
_entity.type
_entity.pdbx_description
1 polymer ?
#
loop_
_entity_poly.entity_id
_entity_poly.type
_entity_poly.pdbx_seq_one_letter_code
_entity_poly.pdbx_strand_id
1 'polypeptide(L)'
;AVVVITYSVRSSLRNRLLQFALALVLGGALGNLYDRLAYGYVVDFLEFYIGTYHWPSFNVADSAISIGVVLLALEILRNEAPSQT
;
A
#
# COMPACT_ATOMS: atom_id res chain seq x y z
N ALA A 1 3.25 -8.45 7.21
CA ALA A 1 2.77 -9.12 5.98
C ALA A 1 2.30 -10.55 6.25
N VAL A 2 3.17 -11.47 6.67
CA VAL A 2 2.84 -12.91 6.81
C VAL A 2 1.61 -13.16 7.69
N VAL A 3 1.57 -12.64 8.93
CA VAL A 3 0.43 -12.84 9.86
C VAL A 3 -0.90 -12.34 9.28
N VAL A 4 -0.87 -11.23 8.53
CA VAL A 4 -2.06 -10.65 7.89
C VAL A 4 -2.53 -11.54 6.73
N ILE A 5 -1.60 -12.05 5.93
CA ILE A 5 -1.89 -12.98 4.83
C ILE A 5 -2.52 -14.26 5.38
N THR A 6 -2.02 -14.82 6.49
CA THR A 6 -2.58 -16.05 7.08
C THR A 6 -3.99 -15.83 7.63
N TYR A 7 -4.26 -14.67 8.23
CA TYR A 7 -5.60 -14.33 8.73
C TYR A 7 -6.60 -14.12 7.58
N SER A 8 -6.12 -13.66 6.41
CA SER A 8 -6.92 -13.35 5.23
C SER A 8 -7.53 -14.58 4.55
N VAL A 9 -6.87 -15.73 4.60
CA VAL A 9 -7.40 -16.97 4.02
C VAL A 9 -8.71 -17.42 4.68
N ARG A 10 -8.99 -17.01 5.92
CA ARG A 10 -10.18 -17.42 6.69
C ARG A 10 -11.34 -16.42 6.72
N SER A 11 -11.23 -15.26 6.09
CA SER A 11 -12.26 -14.20 6.17
C SER A 11 -13.07 -13.99 4.88
N SER A 12 -14.21 -13.29 4.96
CA SER A 12 -15.06 -12.94 3.81
C SER A 12 -14.29 -12.09 2.78
N LEU A 13 -14.70 -12.11 1.51
CA LEU A 13 -14.00 -11.42 0.42
C LEU A 13 -13.76 -9.92 0.68
N ARG A 14 -14.70 -9.24 1.35
CA ARG A 14 -14.57 -7.82 1.73
C ARG A 14 -13.51 -7.62 2.82
N ASN A 15 -13.49 -8.50 3.82
CA ASN A 15 -12.45 -8.50 4.84
C ASN A 15 -11.06 -8.83 4.24
N ARG A 16 -11.00 -9.63 3.17
CA ARG A 16 -9.75 -9.91 2.46
C ARG A 16 -9.17 -8.68 1.77
N LEU A 17 -10.00 -7.84 1.14
CA LEU A 17 -9.53 -6.62 0.46
C LEU A 17 -8.96 -5.61 1.46
N LEU A 18 -9.65 -5.38 2.58
CA LEU A 18 -9.14 -4.56 3.69
C LEU A 18 -7.81 -5.09 4.24
N GLN A 19 -7.74 -6.39 4.51
CA GLN A 19 -6.52 -7.01 5.04
C GLN A 19 -5.36 -6.95 4.05
N PHE A 20 -5.64 -7.14 2.76
CA PHE A 20 -4.63 -7.00 1.71
C PHE A 20 -4.13 -5.56 1.60
N ALA A 21 -5.03 -4.57 1.63
CA ALA A 21 -4.68 -3.16 1.59
C ALA A 21 -3.82 -2.77 2.81
N LEU A 22 -4.19 -3.20 4.02
CA LEU A 22 -3.39 -3.01 5.23
C LEU A 22 -2.02 -3.72 5.15
N ALA A 23 -1.98 -4.93 4.58
CA ALA A 23 -0.73 -5.66 4.39
C ALA A 23 0.22 -4.93 3.44
N LEU A 24 -0.29 -4.30 2.38
CA LEU A 24 0.49 -3.48 1.45
C LEU A 24 1.07 -2.25 2.14
N VAL A 25 0.24 -1.48 2.86
CA VAL A 25 0.69 -0.27 3.59
C VAL A 25 1.75 -0.64 4.63
N LEU A 26 1.47 -1.65 5.47
CA LEU A 26 2.41 -2.08 6.49
C LEU A 26 3.69 -2.68 5.88
N GLY A 27 3.57 -3.44 4.78
CA GLY A 27 4.70 -4.02 4.08
C GLY A 27 5.65 -2.95 3.53
N GLY A 28 5.11 -1.95 2.83
CA GLY A 28 5.91 -0.84 2.33
C GLY A 28 6.51 0.01 3.44
N ALA A 29 5.74 0.33 4.49
CA ALA A 29 6.24 1.08 5.64
C ALA A 29 7.41 0.37 6.33
N LEU A 30 7.31 -0.96 6.51
CA LEU A 30 8.39 -1.77 7.08
C LEU A 30 9.60 -1.85 6.14
N GLY A 31 9.41 -1.92 4.83
CA GLY A 31 10.52 -1.89 3.85
C GLY A 31 11.32 -0.59 3.95
N ASN A 32 10.65 0.56 3.87
CA ASN A 32 11.31 1.86 4.02
C ASN A 32 11.91 2.07 5.42
N LEU A 33 11.31 1.49 6.47
CA LEU A 33 11.90 1.53 7.81
C LEU A 33 13.18 0.70 7.87
N TYR A 34 13.18 -0.50 7.28
CA TYR A 34 14.37 -1.35 7.22
C TYR A 34 15.52 -0.62 6.52
N ASP A 35 15.27 0.01 5.38
CA ASP A 35 16.29 0.77 4.66
C ASP A 35 16.90 1.88 5.52
N ARG A 36 16.06 2.63 6.23
CA ARG A 36 16.54 3.67 7.16
C ARG A 36 17.38 3.11 8.30
N LEU A 37 17.04 1.93 8.83
CA LEU A 37 17.80 1.29 9.90
C LEU A 37 19.12 0.70 9.41
N ALA A 38 19.13 0.12 8.21
CA ALA A 38 20.29 -0.56 7.65
C ALA A 38 21.29 0.41 6.98
N TYR A 39 20.78 1.42 6.27
CA TYR A 39 21.57 2.31 5.41
C TYR A 39 21.52 3.78 5.84
N GLY A 40 20.59 4.17 6.72
CA GLY A 40 20.41 5.56 7.16
C GLY A 40 19.57 6.42 6.21
N TYR A 41 19.15 5.88 5.06
CA TYR A 41 18.30 6.53 4.06
C TYR A 41 17.47 5.49 3.31
N VAL A 42 16.48 5.95 2.54
CA VAL A 42 15.65 5.10 1.67
C VAL A 42 16.22 5.14 0.26
N VAL A 43 16.29 3.98 -0.42
CA VAL A 43 16.80 3.90 -1.78
C VAL A 43 15.64 4.04 -2.78
N ASP A 44 15.60 5.19 -3.46
CA ASP A 44 14.66 5.44 -4.55
C ASP A 44 15.31 5.12 -5.90
N PHE A 45 14.70 4.22 -6.67
CA PHE A 45 15.29 3.72 -7.92
C PHE A 45 14.36 3.83 -9.12
N LEU A 46 13.07 4.15 -8.92
CA LEU A 46 12.13 4.41 -10.01
C LEU A 46 12.06 5.91 -10.24
N GLU A 47 12.48 6.35 -11.42
CA GLU A 47 12.34 7.72 -11.90
C GLU A 47 11.52 7.72 -13.19
N PHE A 48 10.50 8.58 -13.26
CA PHE A 48 9.67 8.75 -14.44
C PHE A 48 9.70 10.21 -14.89
N TYR A 49 9.80 10.44 -16.19
CA TYR A 49 9.82 11.79 -16.74
C TYR A 49 9.11 11.87 -18.09
N ILE A 50 8.57 13.04 -18.40
CA ILE A 50 7.96 13.38 -19.70
C ILE A 50 8.47 14.76 -20.10
N GLY A 51 9.30 14.82 -21.16
CA GLY A 51 9.96 16.05 -21.56
C GLY A 51 10.89 16.57 -20.44
N THR A 52 10.66 17.80 -19.98
CA THR A 52 11.39 18.42 -18.85
C THR A 52 10.73 18.19 -17.49
N TYR A 53 9.57 17.52 -17.45
CA TYR A 53 8.87 17.25 -16.20
C TYR A 53 9.37 15.94 -15.61
N HIS A 54 9.87 16.00 -14.38
CA HIS A 54 10.31 14.84 -13.61
C HIS A 54 9.27 14.56 -12.52
N TRP A 55 8.74 13.34 -12.51
CA TRP A 55 8.00 12.83 -11.38
C TRP A 55 9.00 12.51 -10.25
N PRO A 56 8.67 12.80 -8.98
CA PRO A 56 9.56 12.47 -7.86
C PRO A 56 9.94 10.99 -7.88
N SER A 57 11.24 10.70 -7.71
CA SER A 57 11.69 9.31 -7.63
C SER A 57 11.02 8.59 -6.45
N PHE A 58 10.73 7.30 -6.63
CA PHE A 58 10.10 6.47 -5.62
C PHE A 58 10.59 5.03 -5.70
N ASN A 59 10.14 4.19 -4.78
CA ASN A 59 10.49 2.78 -4.77
C ASN A 59 9.26 1.85 -4.71
N VAL A 60 9.51 0.54 -4.64
CA VAL A 60 8.45 -0.47 -4.56
C VAL A 60 7.67 -0.38 -3.24
N ALA A 61 8.31 0.01 -2.15
CA ALA A 61 7.64 0.22 -0.86
C ALA A 61 6.64 1.39 -0.92
N ASP A 62 7.01 2.50 -1.56
CA ASP A 62 6.10 3.63 -1.78
C ASP A 62 4.93 3.24 -2.68
N SER A 63 5.20 2.48 -3.74
CA SER A 63 4.16 1.95 -4.63
C SER A 63 3.16 1.08 -3.86
N ALA A 64 3.65 0.20 -2.96
CA ALA A 64 2.80 -0.63 -2.13
C ALA A 64 1.95 0.20 -1.17
N ILE A 65 2.52 1.23 -0.54
CA ILE A 65 1.78 2.15 0.33
C ILE A 65 0.70 2.87 -0.48
N SER A 66 1.03 3.45 -1.64
CA SER A 66 0.07 4.17 -2.48
C SER A 66 -1.10 3.29 -2.92
N ILE A 67 -0.81 2.08 -3.42
CA ILE A 67 -1.87 1.12 -3.82
C ILE A 67 -2.71 0.71 -2.62
N GLY A 68 -2.08 0.41 -1.48
CA GLY A 68 -2.79 0.04 -0.26
C GLY A 68 -3.73 1.16 0.23
N VAL A 69 -3.28 2.41 0.23
CA VAL A 69 -4.12 3.57 0.59
C VAL A 69 -5.28 3.76 -0.38
N VAL A 70 -5.05 3.63 -1.69
CA VAL A 70 -6.12 3.71 -2.70
C VAL A 70 -7.15 2.61 -2.47
N LEU A 71 -6.73 1.38 -2.19
CA LEU A 71 -7.65 0.28 -1.88
C LEU A 71 -8.47 0.52 -0.60
N LEU A 72 -7.85 1.08 0.45
CA LEU A 72 -8.57 1.47 1.67
C LEU A 72 -9.60 2.56 1.38
N ALA A 73 -9.23 3.59 0.60
CA ALA A 73 -10.13 4.67 0.23
C ALA A 73 -11.32 4.16 -0.60
N LEU A 74 -11.08 3.28 -1.57
CA LEU A 74 -12.14 2.67 -2.39
C LEU A 74 -13.13 1.86 -1.54
N GLU A 75 -12.63 1.11 -0.55
CA GLU A 75 -13.48 0.34 0.34
C GLU A 75 -14.33 1.24 1.27
N ILE A 76 -13.77 2.35 1.75
CA ILE A 76 -14.52 3.34 2.54
C ILE A 76 -15.63 3.95 1.69
N LEU A 77 -15.30 4.45 0.50
CA LEU A 77 -16.27 5.06 -0.41
C LEU A 77 -17.39 4.10 -0.83
N ARG A 78 -17.06 2.81 -1.00
CA ARG A 78 -18.05 1.77 -1.29
C ARG A 78 -18.99 1.52 -0.10
N ASN A 79 -18.51 1.65 1.13
CA ASN A 79 -19.33 1.45 2.34
C ASN A 79 -20.19 2.65 2.69
N GLU A 80 -19.84 3.85 2.23
CA GLU A 80 -20.66 5.07 2.31
C GLU A 80 -21.75 5.12 1.21
N ALA A 81 -21.67 4.26 0.18
CA ALA A 81 -22.75 4.14 -0.78
C ALA A 81 -24.02 3.67 -0.04
N PRO A 82 -25.15 4.39 -0.16
CA PRO A 82 -26.28 4.19 0.71
C PRO A 82 -26.73 2.73 0.62
N SER A 83 -26.82 2.09 1.79
CA SER A 83 -27.68 0.93 2.00
C SER A 83 -29.06 1.29 1.48
N GLN A 84 -29.32 1.01 0.21
CA GLN A 84 -30.67 1.05 -0.33
C GLN A 84 -31.42 -0.09 0.36
N THR A 85 -32.42 0.33 1.14
CA THR A 85 -33.48 -0.43 1.86
C THR A 85 -33.07 -1.26 3.06
#